data_AF-A0A959FB37-F1
#
_entry.id   AF-A0A959FB37-F1
#
_cell.length_a   1.000
_cell.length_b   1.000
_cell.length_c   1.000
_cell.angle_alpha   90.00
_cell.angle_beta   90.00
_cell.angle_gamma   90.00
#
_symmetry.space_group_name_H-M   'P 1'
#
loop_
_entity.id
_entity.type
_entity.pdbx_description
1 polymer ?
#
loop_
_entity_poly.entity_id
_entity_poly.type
_entity_poly.pdbx_seq_one_letter_code
_entity_poly.pdbx_strand_id
1 'polypeptide(L)'
;MAQYNWLYLGDNGRQYNVGLFHGDRTGHIMVMCNARVVLIDFSVKEAKDYSFFIDDELFELSIEGGPGRYAYNCAINEDADTPRNRDRKKQKRTDFRKTVALITIFALVVIGALGFAAVNQLETPAHAPPLTLAENSMETTARIFIERKGEEAQTHIKYSFVADGRVREYRQQLDSDLINGFPLEDGDEFVIRYVHSRPSVHELELDQPTSRQLERYLKRTLHQHQELNPNLTRIQAKCRVDIAYRLGGVEALAVLFNQQTPEKDHLIFNEITYKKFVRDIPFLEAVEKECWN
;
A
#
# COMPACT_ATOMS: atom_id res chain seq x y z
N MET A 1 51.88 -18.66 -46.56
CA MET A 1 51.42 -17.39 -47.15
C MET A 1 50.28 -16.94 -46.29
N ALA A 2 50.42 -15.80 -45.63
CA ALA A 2 49.43 -15.28 -44.73
C ALA A 2 48.55 -14.25 -45.44
N GLN A 3 47.23 -14.42 -45.34
CA GLN A 3 46.23 -13.45 -45.79
C GLN A 3 45.27 -13.16 -44.65
N TYR A 4 45.16 -11.88 -44.29
CA TYR A 4 44.28 -11.40 -43.23
C TYR A 4 43.33 -10.34 -43.76
N ASN A 5 42.19 -10.21 -43.11
CA ASN A 5 41.21 -9.19 -43.42
C ASN A 5 40.56 -8.66 -42.14
N TRP A 6 40.50 -7.35 -42.00
CA TRP A 6 39.77 -6.65 -40.95
C TRP A 6 38.66 -5.80 -41.55
N LEU A 7 37.47 -5.88 -40.95
CA LEU A 7 36.35 -5.01 -41.30
C LEU A 7 36.26 -3.88 -40.28
N TYR A 8 36.37 -2.64 -40.76
CA TYR A 8 36.20 -1.44 -39.97
C TYR A 8 34.95 -0.66 -40.40
N LEU A 9 34.24 -0.08 -39.43
CA LEU A 9 33.07 0.77 -39.65
C LEU A 9 33.42 2.20 -39.23
N GLY A 10 33.47 3.11 -40.20
CA GLY A 10 33.67 4.54 -39.93
C GLY A 10 32.41 5.20 -39.37
N ASP A 11 32.57 6.37 -38.75
CA ASP A 11 31.47 7.10 -38.10
C ASP A 11 30.35 7.55 -39.07
N ASN A 12 30.68 7.66 -40.36
CA ASN A 12 29.73 7.94 -41.44
C ASN A 12 28.95 6.69 -41.90
N GLY A 13 29.13 5.55 -41.23
CA GLY A 13 28.52 4.27 -41.58
C GLY A 13 29.20 3.55 -42.75
N ARG A 14 30.31 4.08 -43.30
CA ARG A 14 31.05 3.40 -44.37
C ARG A 14 31.87 2.25 -43.82
N GLN A 15 31.91 1.16 -44.57
CA GLN A 15 32.70 -0.01 -44.25
C GLN A 15 34.01 0.00 -45.04
N TYR A 16 35.10 -0.32 -44.33
CA TYR A 16 36.45 -0.44 -44.88
C TYR A 16 36.95 -1.85 -44.65
N ASN A 17 37.26 -2.54 -45.73
CA ASN A 17 37.84 -3.89 -45.73
C ASN A 17 39.35 -3.75 -45.92
N VAL A 18 40.09 -3.97 -44.84
CA VAL A 18 41.55 -3.87 -44.79
C VAL A 18 42.14 -5.26 -44.94
N GLY A 19 42.64 -5.56 -46.13
CA GLY A 19 43.33 -6.80 -46.45
C GLY A 19 44.83 -6.68 -46.24
N LEU A 20 45.45 -7.70 -45.66
CA LEU A 20 46.90 -7.86 -45.59
C LEU A 20 47.31 -9.12 -46.33
N PHE A 21 48.31 -9.01 -47.18
CA PHE A 21 49.03 -10.12 -47.76
C PHE A 21 50.47 -10.09 -47.28
N HIS A 22 50.95 -11.20 -46.73
CA HIS A 22 52.35 -11.37 -46.35
C HIS A 22 52.91 -12.70 -46.89
N GLY A 23 53.93 -12.62 -47.75
CA GLY A 23 54.59 -13.77 -48.32
C GLY A 23 55.63 -14.38 -47.38
N ASP A 24 55.31 -15.48 -46.70
CA ASP A 24 56.18 -16.08 -45.66
C ASP A 24 57.63 -16.36 -46.10
N ARG A 25 57.84 -16.68 -47.39
CA ARG A 25 59.18 -16.96 -47.96
C ARG A 25 59.89 -15.72 -48.50
N THR A 26 59.13 -14.79 -49.08
CA THR A 26 59.67 -13.60 -49.76
C THR A 26 59.73 -12.37 -48.86
N GLY A 27 58.98 -12.36 -47.76
CA GLY A 27 58.79 -11.23 -46.87
C GLY A 27 58.05 -10.06 -47.53
N HIS A 28 57.33 -10.28 -48.63
CA HIS A 28 56.62 -9.21 -49.33
C HIS A 28 55.28 -8.94 -48.64
N ILE A 29 55.04 -7.69 -48.29
CA ILE A 29 53.84 -7.20 -47.63
C ILE A 29 53.06 -6.32 -48.59
N MET A 30 51.75 -6.51 -48.62
CA MET A 30 50.81 -5.63 -49.29
C MET A 30 49.58 -5.43 -48.40
N VAL A 31 49.28 -4.18 -48.08
CA VAL A 31 48.05 -3.78 -47.39
C VAL A 31 47.11 -3.13 -48.40
N MET A 32 45.88 -3.59 -48.41
CA MET A 32 44.81 -3.09 -49.27
C MET A 32 43.66 -2.57 -48.43
N CYS A 33 43.04 -1.48 -48.83
CA CYS A 33 41.76 -1.02 -48.30
C CYS A 33 40.75 -1.00 -49.45
N ASN A 34 39.64 -1.75 -49.32
CA ASN A 34 38.61 -1.87 -50.35
C ASN A 34 39.19 -2.17 -51.76
N ALA A 35 40.07 -3.18 -51.81
CA ALA A 35 40.80 -3.62 -53.01
C ALA A 35 41.75 -2.60 -53.64
N ARG A 36 42.05 -1.47 -52.98
CA ARG A 36 43.10 -0.51 -53.38
C ARG A 36 44.32 -0.68 -52.50
N VAL A 37 45.50 -0.74 -53.10
CA VAL A 37 46.76 -0.85 -52.35
C VAL A 37 47.04 0.46 -51.61
N VAL A 38 47.26 0.36 -50.30
CA VAL A 38 47.59 1.49 -49.41
C VAL A 38 49.05 1.45 -48.96
N LEU A 39 49.63 0.24 -48.83
CA LEU A 39 51.01 0.06 -48.40
C LEU A 39 51.63 -1.17 -49.08
N ILE A 40 52.88 -1.06 -49.52
CA ILE A 40 53.71 -2.18 -49.97
C ILE A 40 55.07 -2.07 -49.30
N ASP A 41 55.60 -3.18 -48.83
CA ASP A 41 56.99 -3.29 -48.38
C ASP A 41 57.57 -4.66 -48.79
N PHE A 42 58.88 -4.73 -49.02
CA PHE A 42 59.54 -5.92 -49.53
C PHE A 42 60.57 -6.45 -48.53
N SER A 43 60.63 -7.78 -48.41
CA SER A 43 61.66 -8.48 -47.63
C SER A 43 61.61 -8.22 -46.12
N VAL A 44 60.40 -8.03 -45.60
CA VAL A 44 60.11 -7.86 -44.18
C VAL A 44 60.05 -9.23 -43.54
N LYS A 45 61.10 -9.57 -42.77
CA LYS A 45 61.25 -10.89 -42.11
C LYS A 45 61.24 -10.80 -40.59
N GLU A 46 61.19 -9.59 -40.08
CA GLU A 46 61.24 -9.24 -38.65
C GLU A 46 60.00 -8.44 -38.28
N ALA A 47 59.80 -8.27 -36.98
CA ALA A 47 58.72 -7.45 -36.46
C ALA A 47 58.83 -6.01 -36.96
N LYS A 48 57.70 -5.46 -37.41
CA LYS A 48 57.65 -4.10 -37.96
C LYS A 48 56.25 -3.53 -37.86
N ASP A 49 56.20 -2.26 -37.49
CA ASP A 49 54.96 -1.50 -37.41
C ASP A 49 54.84 -0.56 -38.62
N TYR A 50 53.60 -0.40 -39.08
CA TYR A 50 53.24 0.53 -40.13
C TYR A 50 52.09 1.41 -39.67
N SER A 51 52.11 2.67 -40.10
CA SER A 51 51.00 3.58 -39.90
C SER A 51 50.49 4.08 -41.24
N PHE A 52 49.18 4.06 -41.45
CA PHE A 52 48.54 4.59 -42.64
C PHE A 52 47.16 5.16 -42.31
N PHE A 53 46.68 6.08 -43.13
CA PHE A 53 45.37 6.70 -42.94
C PHE A 53 44.30 5.98 -43.78
N ILE A 54 43.13 5.79 -43.19
CA ILE A 54 41.88 5.52 -43.90
C ILE A 54 40.93 6.65 -43.52
N ASP A 55 40.57 7.47 -44.51
CA ASP A 55 39.95 8.79 -44.29
C ASP A 55 40.76 9.60 -43.24
N ASP A 56 40.14 9.97 -42.11
CA ASP A 56 40.75 10.80 -41.05
C ASP A 56 41.26 9.96 -39.86
N GLU A 57 41.14 8.63 -39.91
CA GLU A 57 41.58 7.71 -38.85
C GLU A 57 42.99 7.16 -39.16
N LEU A 58 43.87 7.21 -38.16
CA LEU A 58 45.21 6.65 -38.24
C LEU A 58 45.16 5.18 -37.81
N PHE A 59 45.52 4.28 -38.72
CA PHE A 59 45.65 2.86 -38.46
C PHE A 59 47.09 2.50 -38.19
N GLU A 60 47.30 1.59 -37.24
CA GLU A 60 48.56 0.94 -36.97
C GLU A 60 48.44 -0.56 -37.26
N LEU A 61 49.29 -1.02 -38.18
CA LEU A 61 49.50 -2.42 -38.46
C LEU A 61 50.80 -2.85 -37.79
N SER A 62 50.67 -3.70 -36.78
CA SER A 62 51.80 -4.34 -36.11
C SER A 62 51.98 -5.75 -36.61
N ILE A 63 53.21 -6.04 -37.05
CA ILE A 63 53.65 -7.39 -37.38
C ILE A 63 54.62 -7.82 -36.29
N GLU A 64 54.27 -8.86 -35.56
CA GLU A 64 55.09 -9.41 -34.48
C GLU A 64 55.61 -10.80 -34.86
N GLY A 65 56.75 -11.20 -34.29
CA GLY A 65 57.36 -12.51 -34.51
C GLY A 65 58.43 -12.52 -35.60
N GLY A 66 58.59 -13.66 -36.28
CA GLY A 66 59.68 -13.90 -37.23
C GLY A 66 59.42 -15.07 -38.19
N PRO A 67 60.43 -15.52 -38.96
CA PRO A 67 60.24 -16.47 -40.05
C PRO A 67 59.55 -17.76 -39.59
N GLY A 68 58.33 -17.99 -40.09
CA GLY A 68 57.51 -19.16 -39.80
C GLY A 68 56.45 -18.96 -38.71
N ARG A 69 56.48 -17.86 -37.95
CA ARG A 69 55.45 -17.48 -36.96
C ARG A 69 55.30 -15.96 -36.91
N TYR A 70 54.31 -15.44 -37.62
CA TYR A 70 53.95 -14.02 -37.58
C TYR A 70 52.57 -13.85 -36.94
N ALA A 71 52.42 -12.80 -36.12
CA ALA A 71 51.14 -12.31 -35.64
C ALA A 71 50.89 -10.91 -36.23
N TYR A 72 49.62 -10.61 -36.51
CA TYR A 72 49.22 -9.38 -37.17
C TYR A 72 48.11 -8.72 -36.38
N ASN A 73 48.28 -7.44 -36.07
CA ASN A 73 47.26 -6.62 -35.44
C ASN A 73 47.06 -5.35 -36.25
N CYS A 74 45.82 -5.00 -36.55
CA CYS A 74 45.46 -3.76 -37.23
C CYS A 74 44.43 -3.04 -36.37
N ALA A 75 44.81 -1.90 -35.81
CA ALA A 75 43.98 -1.14 -34.88
C ALA A 75 44.05 0.36 -35.18
N ILE A 76 43.04 1.11 -34.73
CA ILE A 76 43.05 2.57 -34.80
C ILE A 76 43.90 3.09 -33.66
N ASN A 77 44.83 3.99 -33.97
CA ASN A 77 45.55 4.73 -32.95
C ASN A 77 44.69 5.90 -32.46
N GLU A 78 44.07 5.74 -31.29
CA GLU A 78 43.27 6.79 -30.63
C GLU A 78 44.09 7.83 -29.85
N ASP A 79 45.38 7.54 -29.63
CA ASP A 79 46.26 8.34 -28.78
C ASP A 79 46.99 9.43 -29.56
N ALA A 80 47.37 9.12 -30.80
CA ALA A 80 48.05 10.02 -31.73
C ALA A 80 47.28 11.34 -31.90
N ASP A 81 48.03 12.43 -32.12
CA ASP A 81 47.43 13.76 -32.25
C ASP A 81 46.91 14.02 -33.68
N THR A 82 45.87 13.28 -34.07
CA THR A 82 45.14 13.47 -35.33
C THR A 82 43.96 14.43 -35.13
N PRO A 83 43.48 15.13 -36.19
CA PRO A 83 42.27 15.95 -36.11
C PRO A 83 41.08 15.18 -35.54
N ARG A 84 40.89 13.93 -35.97
CA ARG A 84 39.81 13.06 -35.50
C ARG A 84 39.91 12.72 -34.01
N ASN A 85 41.11 12.44 -33.50
CA ASN A 85 41.34 12.17 -32.07
C ASN A 85 41.15 13.43 -31.22
N ARG A 86 41.50 14.63 -31.72
CA ARG A 86 41.20 15.91 -31.04
C ARG A 86 39.70 16.12 -30.88
N ASP A 87 38.92 15.86 -31.94
CA ASP A 87 37.47 15.95 -31.90
C ASP A 87 36.86 14.93 -30.93
N ARG A 88 37.35 13.67 -30.95
CA ARG A 88 36.93 12.63 -30.00
C ARG A 88 37.20 13.04 -28.54
N LYS A 89 38.38 13.60 -28.26
CA LYS A 89 38.74 14.11 -26.92
C LYS A 89 37.85 15.29 -26.50
N LYS A 90 37.50 16.20 -27.42
CA LYS A 90 36.59 17.33 -27.16
C LYS A 90 35.16 16.87 -26.88
N GLN A 91 34.65 15.91 -27.64
CA GLN A 91 33.34 15.30 -27.41
C GLN A 91 33.28 14.60 -26.05
N LYS A 92 34.25 13.72 -25.74
CA LYS A 92 34.35 13.05 -24.44
C LYS A 92 34.35 14.05 -23.27
N ARG A 93 35.09 15.16 -23.37
CA ARG A 93 35.08 16.23 -22.35
C ARG A 93 33.73 16.92 -22.22
N THR A 94 33.06 17.18 -23.34
CA THR A 94 31.74 17.82 -23.35
C THR A 94 30.69 16.92 -22.74
N ASP A 95 30.69 15.64 -23.11
CA ASP A 95 29.74 14.66 -22.58
C ASP A 95 30.00 14.38 -21.11
N PHE A 96 31.26 14.27 -20.69
CA PHE A 96 31.59 14.18 -19.26
C PHE A 96 31.06 15.38 -18.47
N ARG A 97 31.22 16.61 -18.98
CA ARG A 97 30.67 17.81 -18.34
C ARG A 97 29.14 17.78 -18.27
N LYS A 98 28.46 17.30 -19.31
CA LYS A 98 27.00 17.13 -19.31
C LYS A 98 26.56 16.08 -18.28
N THR A 99 27.24 14.95 -18.21
CA THR A 99 26.97 13.88 -17.23
C THR A 99 27.14 14.39 -15.80
N VAL A 100 28.25 15.08 -15.52
CA VAL A 100 28.49 15.69 -14.19
C VAL A 100 27.38 16.70 -13.86
N ALA A 101 27.02 17.59 -14.79
CA ALA A 101 25.94 18.56 -14.58
C ALA A 101 24.59 17.90 -14.27
N LEU A 102 24.24 16.81 -14.97
CA LEU A 102 23.00 16.06 -14.75
C LEU A 102 22.98 15.43 -13.35
N ILE A 103 24.08 14.81 -12.93
CA ILE A 103 24.23 14.23 -11.59
C ILE A 103 24.09 15.32 -10.51
N THR A 104 24.73 16.48 -10.70
CA THR A 104 24.63 17.60 -9.76
C THR A 104 23.19 18.11 -9.63
N ILE A 105 22.48 18.28 -10.74
CA ILE A 105 21.07 18.71 -10.74
C ILE A 105 20.21 17.70 -9.98
N PHE A 106 20.38 16.40 -10.26
CA PHE A 106 19.64 15.34 -9.59
C PHE A 106 19.90 15.34 -8.07
N ALA A 107 21.16 15.46 -7.66
CA ALA A 107 21.52 15.54 -6.25
C ALA A 107 20.87 16.74 -5.54
N LEU A 108 20.83 17.91 -6.19
CA LEU A 108 20.16 19.10 -5.65
C LEU A 108 18.65 18.90 -5.51
N VAL A 109 18.00 18.24 -6.47
CA VAL A 109 16.56 17.91 -6.38
C VAL A 109 16.28 16.96 -5.22
N VAL A 110 17.11 15.93 -5.04
CA VAL A 110 16.95 14.98 -3.92
C VAL A 110 17.16 15.68 -2.57
N ILE A 111 18.21 16.51 -2.44
CA ILE A 111 18.45 17.29 -1.22
C ILE A 111 17.30 18.27 -0.97
N GLY A 112 16.78 18.93 -1.99
CA GLY A 112 15.63 19.81 -1.90
C GLY A 112 14.36 19.08 -1.46
N ALA A 113 14.09 17.90 -2.02
CA ALA A 113 12.95 17.07 -1.64
C ALA A 113 13.06 16.54 -0.20
N LEU A 114 14.26 16.09 0.22
CA LEU A 114 14.52 15.67 1.59
C LEU A 114 14.42 16.83 2.58
N GLY A 115 14.95 18.00 2.23
CA GLY A 115 14.82 19.22 3.03
C GLY A 115 13.37 19.67 3.17
N PHE A 116 12.60 19.67 2.08
CA PHE A 116 11.17 19.98 2.09
C PHE A 116 10.38 18.98 2.94
N ALA A 117 10.66 17.68 2.80
CA ALA A 117 10.05 16.65 3.64
C ALA A 117 10.39 16.83 5.14
N ALA A 118 11.64 17.16 5.45
CA ALA A 118 12.08 17.40 6.82
C ALA A 118 11.41 18.66 7.43
N VAL A 119 11.29 19.76 6.67
CA VAL A 119 10.59 20.97 7.12
C VAL A 119 9.11 20.68 7.36
N ASN A 120 8.45 19.93 6.48
CA ASN A 120 7.05 19.53 6.68
C ASN A 120 6.86 18.57 7.86
N GLN A 121 7.88 17.76 8.22
CA GLN A 121 7.88 16.97 9.45
C GLN A 121 8.16 17.80 10.70
N LEU A 122 8.90 18.90 10.60
CA LEU A 122 9.13 19.83 11.71
C LEU A 122 7.91 20.72 11.99
N GLU A 123 7.06 20.94 10.99
CA GLU A 123 5.76 21.63 11.14
C GLU A 123 4.60 20.72 11.56
N THR A 124 4.80 19.39 11.70
CA THR A 124 3.83 18.62 12.48
C THR A 124 3.93 19.06 13.94
N PRO A 125 2.92 19.75 14.51
CA PRO A 125 2.92 20.04 15.94
C PRO A 125 3.10 18.70 16.64
N ALA A 126 4.11 18.63 17.52
CA ALA A 126 4.53 17.45 18.25
C ALA A 126 3.35 16.48 18.40
N HIS A 127 3.37 15.40 17.62
CA HIS A 127 2.36 14.36 17.75
C HIS A 127 2.48 13.84 19.17
N ALA A 128 1.59 14.33 20.04
CA ALA A 128 1.26 13.64 21.26
C ALA A 128 1.07 12.16 20.86
N PRO A 129 1.65 11.20 21.62
CA PRO A 129 1.43 9.79 21.35
C PRO A 129 -0.07 9.58 21.13
N PRO A 130 -0.48 8.67 20.22
CA PRO A 130 -1.90 8.41 20.02
C PRO A 130 -2.50 8.15 21.40
N LEU A 131 -3.33 9.11 21.86
CA LEU A 131 -4.03 8.99 23.12
C LEU A 131 -4.94 7.80 22.93
N THR A 132 -4.50 6.64 23.43
CA THR A 132 -5.32 5.44 23.47
C THR A 132 -6.46 5.76 24.43
N LEU A 133 -7.68 5.35 24.07
CA LEU A 133 -8.85 5.51 24.93
C LEU A 133 -8.62 4.91 26.34
N ALA A 134 -7.66 3.98 26.46
CA ALA A 134 -7.39 3.21 27.66
C ALA A 134 -6.82 3.99 28.85
N GLU A 135 -5.93 4.98 28.66
CA GLU A 135 -5.17 5.54 29.80
C GLU A 135 -5.80 6.79 30.44
N ASN A 136 -6.70 7.49 29.75
CA ASN A 136 -7.35 8.73 30.24
C ASN A 136 -8.78 8.92 29.70
N SER A 137 -9.55 7.83 29.56
CA SER A 137 -10.95 7.96 29.16
C SER A 137 -11.82 8.44 30.32
N MET A 138 -12.79 9.29 29.98
CA MET A 138 -13.96 9.58 30.79
C MET A 138 -15.17 8.92 30.14
N GLU A 139 -16.11 8.50 30.98
CA GLU A 139 -17.40 7.96 30.56
C GLU A 139 -18.49 9.01 30.72
N THR A 140 -19.39 9.08 29.75
CA THR A 140 -20.63 9.84 29.87
C THR A 140 -21.74 9.18 29.07
N THR A 141 -22.89 9.83 28.98
CA THR A 141 -24.04 9.37 28.21
C THR A 141 -24.09 10.06 26.85
N ALA A 142 -24.11 9.26 25.79
CA ALA A 142 -24.48 9.71 24.46
C ALA A 142 -25.97 9.49 24.22
N ARG A 143 -26.61 10.46 23.56
CA ARG A 143 -27.99 10.35 23.08
C ARG A 143 -28.00 10.22 21.57
N ILE A 144 -28.79 9.27 21.06
CA ILE A 144 -28.93 8.95 19.63
C ILE A 144 -30.08 9.75 18.99
N PHE A 145 -29.88 10.13 17.73
CA PHE A 145 -30.86 10.72 16.83
C PHE A 145 -30.72 10.05 15.46
N ILE A 146 -31.80 9.53 14.91
CA ILE A 146 -31.80 8.75 13.67
C ILE A 146 -31.95 9.70 12.48
N GLU A 147 -30.95 9.70 11.60
CA GLU A 147 -31.02 10.42 10.31
C GLU A 147 -31.51 9.43 9.24
N ARG A 148 -32.83 9.22 9.13
CA ARG A 148 -33.37 8.35 8.06
C ARG A 148 -33.15 9.00 6.68
N LYS A 149 -32.31 8.37 5.86
CA LYS A 149 -32.18 8.68 4.42
C LYS A 149 -32.68 7.49 3.60
N GLY A 150 -33.93 7.56 3.14
CA GLY A 150 -34.46 6.69 2.06
C GLY A 150 -34.40 5.18 2.30
N GLU A 151 -34.72 4.42 1.26
CA GLU A 151 -34.75 2.94 1.21
C GLU A 151 -33.37 2.25 1.31
N GLU A 152 -32.36 2.90 1.89
CA GLU A 152 -31.02 2.32 2.02
C GLU A 152 -30.91 1.42 3.27
N ALA A 153 -30.20 0.30 3.14
CA ALA A 153 -29.99 -0.69 4.21
C ALA A 153 -29.07 -0.19 5.35
N GLN A 154 -28.54 1.03 5.27
CA GLN A 154 -27.55 1.58 6.19
C GLN A 154 -28.16 2.66 7.09
N THR A 155 -28.16 2.40 8.39
CA THR A 155 -28.72 3.34 9.37
C THR A 155 -27.69 4.42 9.68
N HIS A 156 -27.99 5.66 9.30
CA HIS A 156 -27.20 6.82 9.70
C HIS A 156 -27.72 7.36 11.02
N ILE A 157 -26.84 7.46 12.01
CA ILE A 157 -27.15 8.07 13.30
C ILE A 157 -26.32 9.33 13.51
N LYS A 158 -26.96 10.30 14.16
CA LYS A 158 -26.29 11.39 14.85
C LYS A 158 -26.33 11.08 16.34
N TYR A 159 -25.25 11.35 17.06
CA TYR A 159 -25.25 11.25 18.51
C TYR A 159 -24.58 12.46 19.14
N SER A 160 -25.00 12.75 20.37
CA SER A 160 -24.46 13.86 21.13
C SER A 160 -24.14 13.48 22.56
N PHE A 161 -23.06 14.03 23.11
CA PHE A 161 -22.69 13.89 24.51
C PHE A 161 -22.08 15.18 25.04
N VAL A 162 -22.02 15.32 26.36
CA VAL A 162 -21.43 16.50 27.01
C VAL A 162 -19.98 16.20 27.38
N ALA A 163 -19.05 17.01 26.87
CA ALA A 163 -17.64 16.99 27.27
C ALA A 163 -17.18 18.43 27.53
N ASP A 164 -16.48 18.64 28.64
CA ASP A 164 -15.99 19.96 29.08
C ASP A 164 -17.09 21.02 29.16
N GLY A 165 -18.29 20.64 29.60
CA GLY A 165 -19.46 21.51 29.69
C GLY A 165 -20.06 21.92 28.33
N ARG A 166 -19.61 21.33 27.22
CA ARG A 166 -20.12 21.60 25.87
C ARG A 166 -20.75 20.35 25.28
N VAL A 167 -21.88 20.53 24.59
CA VAL A 167 -22.47 19.47 23.76
C VAL A 167 -21.57 19.27 22.54
N ARG A 168 -21.16 18.03 22.34
CA ARG A 168 -20.45 17.56 21.14
C ARG A 168 -21.41 16.70 20.34
N GLU A 169 -21.37 16.83 19.03
CA GLU A 169 -22.23 16.09 18.11
C GLU A 169 -21.39 15.42 17.03
N TYR A 170 -21.70 14.16 16.74
CA TYR A 170 -21.01 13.35 15.74
C TYR A 170 -22.02 12.56 14.92
N ARG A 171 -21.57 12.06 13.76
CA ARG A 171 -22.35 11.16 12.91
C ARG A 171 -21.61 9.86 12.76
N GLN A 172 -22.36 8.78 12.76
CA GLN A 172 -21.85 7.44 12.52
C GLN A 172 -22.83 6.68 11.63
N GLN A 173 -22.25 5.91 10.71
CA GLN A 173 -22.96 4.95 9.91
C GLN A 173 -22.89 3.61 10.63
N LEU A 174 -24.03 2.94 10.77
CA LEU A 174 -24.13 1.62 11.36
C LEU A 174 -24.49 0.60 10.29
N ASP A 175 -23.89 -0.57 10.42
CA ASP A 175 -24.31 -1.76 9.69
C ASP A 175 -25.68 -2.22 10.19
N SER A 176 -26.39 -3.01 9.37
CA SER A 176 -27.77 -3.44 9.62
C SER A 176 -27.94 -4.22 10.92
N ASP A 177 -26.90 -4.92 11.36
CA ASP A 177 -26.93 -5.83 12.49
C ASP A 177 -26.44 -5.10 13.75
N LEU A 178 -27.37 -4.43 14.43
CA LEU A 178 -27.09 -3.78 15.71
C LEU A 178 -26.63 -4.84 16.73
N ILE A 179 -25.43 -4.64 17.28
CA ILE A 179 -24.77 -5.58 18.19
C ILE A 179 -25.64 -5.92 19.41
N ASN A 180 -26.46 -4.98 19.89
CA ASN A 180 -27.30 -5.17 21.07
C ASN A 180 -28.68 -5.80 20.79
N GLY A 181 -29.02 -6.04 19.52
CA GLY A 181 -30.26 -6.72 19.12
C GLY A 181 -31.56 -5.95 19.27
N PHE A 182 -31.49 -4.66 19.63
CA PHE A 182 -32.67 -3.78 19.69
C PHE A 182 -32.63 -2.76 18.55
N PRO A 183 -33.76 -2.45 17.90
CA PRO A 183 -33.81 -1.35 16.97
C PRO A 183 -33.50 -0.04 17.69
N LEU A 184 -32.63 0.78 17.10
CA LEU A 184 -32.37 2.13 17.59
C LEU A 184 -33.61 3.00 17.40
N GLU A 185 -33.92 3.80 18.41
CA GLU A 185 -34.93 4.85 18.36
C GLU A 185 -34.34 6.21 18.77
N ASP A 186 -35.01 7.28 18.34
CA ASP A 186 -34.65 8.63 18.79
C ASP A 186 -34.68 8.74 20.31
N GLY A 187 -33.63 9.37 20.83
CA GLY A 187 -33.43 9.55 22.26
C GLY A 187 -32.96 8.29 22.98
N ASP A 188 -32.58 7.21 22.30
CA ASP A 188 -31.90 6.09 22.94
C ASP A 188 -30.55 6.56 23.53
N GLU A 189 -30.16 6.00 24.68
CA GLU A 189 -29.02 6.47 25.51
C GLU A 189 -28.01 5.36 25.81
N PHE A 190 -26.75 5.58 25.40
CA PHE A 190 -25.64 4.62 25.54
C PHE A 190 -24.43 5.24 26.25
N VAL A 191 -23.56 4.38 26.77
CA VAL A 191 -22.26 4.80 27.28
C VAL A 191 -21.37 5.27 26.12
N ILE A 192 -20.61 6.33 26.36
CA ILE A 192 -19.56 6.76 25.46
C ILE A 192 -18.29 7.04 26.26
N ARG A 193 -17.17 6.45 25.81
CA ARG A 193 -15.83 6.72 26.35
C ARG A 193 -15.13 7.75 25.48
N TYR A 194 -14.51 8.76 26.08
CA TYR A 194 -13.76 9.78 25.35
C TYR A 194 -12.52 10.24 26.11
N VAL A 195 -11.51 10.71 25.39
CA VAL A 195 -10.30 11.26 26.01
C VAL A 195 -10.59 12.67 26.53
N HIS A 196 -10.46 12.92 27.83
CA HIS A 196 -10.81 14.22 28.43
C HIS A 196 -10.09 15.42 27.78
N SER A 197 -8.78 15.29 27.51
CA SER A 197 -7.98 16.33 26.86
C SER A 197 -8.28 16.52 25.37
N ARG A 198 -8.98 15.56 24.74
CA ARG A 198 -9.33 15.59 23.32
C ARG A 198 -10.64 14.81 23.04
N PRO A 199 -11.83 15.37 23.35
CA PRO A 199 -13.11 14.66 23.21
C PRO A 199 -13.50 14.23 21.80
N SER A 200 -12.76 14.67 20.76
CA SER A 200 -12.91 14.15 19.40
C SER A 200 -12.44 12.70 19.27
N VAL A 201 -11.63 12.20 20.22
CA VAL A 201 -11.25 10.78 20.31
C VAL A 201 -12.23 10.12 21.29
N HIS A 202 -13.19 9.37 20.75
CA HIS A 202 -14.26 8.74 21.50
C HIS A 202 -14.73 7.44 20.86
N GLU A 203 -15.45 6.63 21.63
CA GLU A 203 -16.05 5.36 21.22
C GLU A 203 -17.46 5.25 21.82
N LEU A 204 -18.46 5.03 20.97
CA LEU A 204 -19.85 4.82 21.33
C LEU A 204 -20.11 3.33 21.57
N GLU A 205 -20.49 2.96 22.79
CA GLU A 205 -20.70 1.57 23.20
C GLU A 205 -22.18 1.19 23.10
N LEU A 206 -22.59 0.78 21.90
CA LEU A 206 -23.98 0.39 21.61
C LEU A 206 -24.43 -0.87 22.37
N ASP A 207 -23.49 -1.66 22.87
CA ASP A 207 -23.68 -2.83 23.74
C ASP A 207 -23.88 -2.45 25.22
N GLN A 208 -23.60 -1.20 25.60
CA GLN A 208 -23.73 -0.71 26.98
C GLN A 208 -24.82 0.38 27.09
N PRO A 209 -26.10 -0.02 27.16
CA PRO A 209 -27.18 0.92 27.41
C PRO A 209 -27.07 1.51 28.82
N THR A 210 -27.48 2.77 28.97
CA THR A 210 -27.64 3.37 30.30
C THR A 210 -28.74 2.65 31.10
N SER A 211 -28.78 2.83 32.43
CA SER A 211 -29.86 2.27 33.26
C SER A 211 -31.25 2.70 32.78
N ARG A 212 -31.38 3.95 32.31
CA ARG A 212 -32.63 4.47 31.74
C ARG A 212 -32.99 3.79 30.42
N GLN A 213 -32.00 3.54 29.57
CA GLN A 213 -32.21 2.83 28.30
C GLN A 213 -32.56 1.36 28.53
N LEU A 214 -31.93 0.72 29.51
CA LEU A 214 -32.27 -0.64 29.94
C LEU A 214 -33.74 -0.76 30.37
N GLU A 215 -34.26 0.20 31.14
CA GLU A 215 -35.69 0.22 31.50
C GLU A 215 -36.60 0.30 30.27
N ARG A 216 -36.17 1.02 29.21
CA ARG A 216 -36.91 1.07 27.94
C ARG A 216 -36.87 -0.28 27.24
N TYR A 217 -35.71 -0.94 27.20
CA TYR A 217 -35.59 -2.28 26.63
C TYR A 217 -36.46 -3.29 27.36
N LEU A 218 -36.45 -3.32 28.70
CA LEU A 218 -37.34 -4.17 29.49
C LEU A 218 -38.83 -3.94 29.13
N LYS A 219 -39.25 -2.68 28.99
CA LYS A 219 -40.63 -2.33 28.61
C LYS A 219 -40.96 -2.77 27.18
N ARG A 220 -40.06 -2.54 26.22
CA ARG A 220 -40.23 -2.94 24.81
C ARG A 220 -40.31 -4.47 24.69
N THR A 221 -39.40 -5.20 25.34
CA THR A 221 -39.40 -6.66 25.38
C THR A 221 -40.65 -7.22 26.04
N LEU A 222 -41.11 -6.64 27.16
CA LEU A 222 -42.36 -7.05 27.80
C LEU A 222 -43.57 -6.86 26.88
N HIS A 223 -43.67 -5.70 26.22
CA HIS A 223 -44.74 -5.42 25.28
C HIS A 223 -44.76 -6.47 24.15
N GLN A 224 -43.63 -6.63 23.46
CA GLN A 224 -43.46 -7.58 22.38
C GLN A 224 -43.76 -9.03 22.83
N HIS A 225 -43.24 -9.43 23.99
CA HIS A 225 -43.44 -10.79 24.50
C HIS A 225 -44.90 -11.06 24.85
N GLN A 226 -45.62 -10.08 25.38
CA GLN A 226 -47.04 -10.21 25.68
C GLN A 226 -47.89 -10.27 24.40
N GLU A 227 -47.58 -9.44 23.40
CA GLU A 227 -48.29 -9.47 22.11
C GLU A 227 -48.15 -10.81 21.39
N LEU A 228 -46.94 -11.39 21.42
CA LEU A 228 -46.65 -12.66 20.76
C LEU A 228 -47.12 -13.89 21.55
N ASN A 229 -47.43 -13.72 22.84
CA ASN A 229 -47.85 -14.82 23.72
C ASN A 229 -49.15 -14.43 24.47
N PRO A 230 -50.30 -14.34 23.77
CA PRO A 230 -51.55 -13.84 24.35
C PRO A 230 -52.11 -14.69 25.50
N ASN A 231 -51.63 -15.92 25.66
CA ASN A 231 -52.00 -16.82 26.75
C ASN A 231 -51.30 -16.47 28.08
N LEU A 232 -50.26 -15.64 28.05
CA LEU A 232 -49.58 -15.19 29.26
C LEU A 232 -50.26 -13.95 29.81
N THR A 233 -50.55 -13.97 31.10
CA THR A 233 -50.89 -12.74 31.80
C THR A 233 -49.72 -11.76 31.78
N ARG A 234 -49.99 -10.46 31.92
CA ARG A 234 -48.94 -9.43 32.01
C ARG A 234 -47.92 -9.71 33.13
N ILE A 235 -48.38 -10.28 34.27
CA ILE A 235 -47.53 -10.65 35.40
C ILE A 235 -46.57 -11.77 35.01
N GLN A 236 -47.10 -12.83 34.37
CA GLN A 236 -46.29 -13.94 33.87
C GLN A 236 -45.28 -13.49 32.80
N ALA A 237 -45.72 -12.68 31.84
CA ALA A 237 -44.85 -12.13 30.79
C ALA A 237 -43.72 -11.29 31.41
N LYS A 238 -44.05 -10.41 32.37
CA LYS A 238 -43.05 -9.61 33.09
C LYS A 238 -42.05 -10.50 33.84
N CYS A 239 -42.54 -11.49 34.58
CA CYS A 239 -41.68 -12.42 35.31
C CYS A 239 -40.68 -13.12 34.37
N ARG A 240 -41.12 -13.60 33.21
CA ARG A 240 -40.23 -14.22 32.22
C ARG A 240 -39.17 -13.27 31.67
N VAL A 241 -39.55 -12.02 31.38
CA VAL A 241 -38.62 -10.98 30.91
C VAL A 241 -37.60 -10.64 31.98
N ASP A 242 -38.02 -10.51 33.24
CA ASP A 242 -37.13 -10.26 34.37
C ASP A 242 -36.14 -11.43 34.58
N ILE A 243 -36.60 -12.68 34.47
CA ILE A 243 -35.75 -13.87 34.51
C ILE A 243 -34.74 -13.85 33.37
N ALA A 244 -35.17 -13.53 32.14
CA ALA A 244 -34.26 -13.49 31.01
C ALA A 244 -33.14 -12.48 31.21
N TYR A 245 -33.48 -11.26 31.63
CA TYR A 245 -32.48 -10.25 31.97
C TYR A 245 -31.54 -10.71 33.09
N ARG A 246 -32.09 -11.33 34.14
CA ARG A 246 -31.29 -11.83 35.26
C ARG A 246 -30.30 -12.92 34.86
N LEU A 247 -30.66 -13.79 33.92
CA LEU A 247 -29.83 -14.91 33.50
C LEU A 247 -28.81 -14.55 32.41
N GLY A 248 -29.17 -13.67 31.47
CA GLY A 248 -28.32 -13.37 30.31
C GLY A 248 -28.25 -11.89 29.93
N GLY A 249 -28.61 -10.98 30.83
CA GLY A 249 -28.46 -9.55 30.63
C GLY A 249 -29.24 -9.00 29.44
N VAL A 250 -28.66 -8.01 28.77
CA VAL A 250 -29.26 -7.33 27.61
C VAL A 250 -29.40 -8.28 26.42
N GLU A 251 -28.45 -9.20 26.23
CA GLU A 251 -28.50 -10.18 25.15
C GLU A 251 -29.72 -11.11 25.27
N ALA A 252 -29.99 -11.64 26.47
CA ALA A 252 -31.19 -12.46 26.70
C ALA A 252 -32.50 -11.67 26.51
N LEU A 253 -32.50 -10.37 26.83
CA LEU A 253 -33.64 -9.50 26.50
C LEU A 253 -33.82 -9.32 24.99
N ALA A 254 -32.72 -9.20 24.24
CA ALA A 254 -32.76 -9.11 22.78
C ALA A 254 -33.25 -10.41 22.14
N VAL A 255 -32.85 -11.57 22.68
CA VAL A 255 -33.39 -12.87 22.28
C VAL A 255 -34.91 -12.93 22.50
N LEU A 256 -35.40 -12.49 23.66
CA LEU A 256 -36.84 -12.39 23.92
C LEU A 256 -37.54 -11.29 23.12
N PHE A 257 -36.86 -10.28 22.62
CA PHE A 257 -37.47 -9.27 21.75
C PHE A 257 -37.68 -9.84 20.34
N ASN A 258 -36.70 -10.60 19.83
CA ASN A 258 -36.64 -11.10 18.46
C ASN A 258 -37.26 -12.51 18.26
N GLN A 259 -38.33 -12.85 19.00
CA GLN A 259 -38.90 -14.21 19.01
C GLN A 259 -39.44 -14.71 17.67
N GLN A 260 -39.84 -13.77 16.80
CA GLN A 260 -40.37 -14.03 15.46
C GLN A 260 -39.46 -13.49 14.34
N THR A 261 -38.30 -12.93 14.69
CA THR A 261 -37.36 -12.39 13.70
C THR A 261 -36.70 -13.55 12.94
N PRO A 262 -36.81 -13.63 11.60
CA PRO A 262 -36.12 -14.66 10.83
C PRO A 262 -34.61 -14.50 10.92
N GLU A 263 -33.87 -15.61 10.87
CA GLU A 263 -32.39 -15.61 10.91
C GLU A 263 -31.75 -14.73 9.83
N LYS A 264 -32.37 -14.69 8.64
CA LYS A 264 -31.93 -13.84 7.52
C LYS A 264 -32.03 -12.32 7.80
N ASP A 265 -32.90 -11.92 8.72
CA ASP A 265 -33.18 -10.52 9.03
C ASP A 265 -32.39 -10.07 10.27
N HIS A 266 -31.90 -11.03 11.09
CA HIS A 266 -30.98 -10.77 12.18
C HIS A 266 -30.14 -12.02 12.53
N LEU A 267 -28.83 -11.96 12.27
CA LEU A 267 -27.95 -13.13 12.39
C LEU A 267 -27.81 -13.65 13.83
N ILE A 268 -27.70 -12.73 14.80
CA ILE A 268 -27.46 -13.07 16.22
C ILE A 268 -28.77 -13.32 16.99
N PHE A 269 -29.77 -12.45 16.88
CA PHE A 269 -31.00 -12.51 17.67
C PHE A 269 -32.21 -12.79 16.78
N ASN A 270 -32.64 -14.05 16.78
CA ASN A 270 -33.69 -14.54 15.88
C ASN A 270 -34.53 -15.66 16.52
N GLU A 271 -35.55 -16.11 15.79
CA GLU A 271 -36.48 -17.15 16.25
C GLU A 271 -35.79 -18.46 16.66
N ILE A 272 -34.64 -18.80 16.09
CA ILE A 272 -33.88 -20.02 16.42
C ILE A 272 -33.22 -19.84 17.78
N THR A 273 -32.50 -18.74 17.98
CA THR A 273 -31.89 -18.42 19.27
C THR A 273 -32.92 -18.26 20.38
N TYR A 274 -34.09 -17.69 20.09
CA TYR A 274 -35.22 -17.65 21.00
C TYR A 274 -35.70 -19.04 21.42
N LYS A 275 -35.99 -19.93 20.45
CA LYS A 275 -36.43 -21.31 20.73
C LYS A 275 -35.40 -22.08 21.55
N LYS A 276 -34.10 -21.83 21.32
CA LYS A 276 -33.02 -22.42 22.11
C LYS A 276 -33.03 -21.88 23.55
N PHE A 277 -33.12 -20.56 23.71
CA PHE A 277 -33.10 -19.89 25.01
C PHE A 277 -34.26 -20.31 25.92
N VAL A 278 -35.50 -20.31 25.40
CA VAL A 278 -36.67 -20.69 26.22
C VAL A 278 -36.74 -22.17 26.57
N ARG A 279 -35.88 -23.01 25.97
CA ARG A 279 -35.72 -24.42 26.28
C ARG A 279 -34.50 -24.69 27.16
N ASP A 280 -33.72 -23.66 27.47
CA ASP A 280 -32.55 -23.81 28.33
C ASP A 280 -32.99 -24.13 29.77
N ILE A 281 -32.32 -25.10 30.39
CA ILE A 281 -32.72 -25.66 31.69
C ILE A 281 -32.78 -24.57 32.78
N PRO A 282 -31.75 -23.72 32.96
CA PRO A 282 -31.80 -22.60 33.91
C PRO A 282 -33.01 -21.67 33.74
N PHE A 283 -33.39 -21.38 32.49
CA PHE A 283 -34.54 -20.52 32.22
C PHE A 283 -35.86 -21.22 32.58
N LEU A 284 -36.03 -22.48 32.17
CA LEU A 284 -37.23 -23.27 32.46
C LEU A 284 -37.45 -23.44 33.98
N GLU A 285 -36.40 -23.81 34.72
CA GLU A 285 -36.46 -23.99 36.18
C GLU A 285 -36.85 -22.70 36.89
N ALA A 286 -36.28 -21.56 36.49
CA ALA A 286 -36.61 -20.26 37.05
C ALA A 286 -38.07 -19.88 36.76
N VAL A 287 -38.54 -20.10 35.52
CA VAL A 287 -39.92 -19.79 35.13
C VAL A 287 -40.92 -20.66 35.87
N GLU A 288 -40.63 -21.96 36.02
CA GLU A 288 -41.48 -22.89 36.77
C GLU A 288 -41.62 -22.47 38.24
N LYS A 289 -40.50 -22.06 38.86
CA LYS A 289 -40.44 -21.68 40.26
C LYS A 289 -41.06 -20.31 40.56
N GLU A 290 -40.90 -19.33 39.67
CA GLU A 290 -41.15 -17.92 39.98
C GLU A 290 -42.36 -17.32 39.26
N CYS A 291 -42.78 -17.85 38.10
CA CYS A 291 -43.78 -17.17 37.26
C CYS A 291 -45.19 -17.74 37.34
N TRP A 292 -45.41 -18.86 38.01
CA TRP A 292 -46.72 -19.53 38.09
C TRP A 292 -47.37 -19.48 39.47
N ASN A 293 -46.77 -18.73 40.40
CA ASN A 293 -47.28 -18.48 41.75
C ASN A 293 -47.92 -17.10 41.85
#